data_AF-A0A1M7AU38-F1
#
_entry.id   AF-A0A1M7AU38-F1
#
_cell.length_a   1.000
_cell.length_b   1.000
_cell.length_c   1.000
_cell.angle_alpha   90.00
_cell.angle_beta   90.00
_cell.angle_gamma   90.00
#
_symmetry.space_group_name_H-M   'P 1'
#
loop_
_entity.id
_entity.type
_entity.pdbx_description
1 polymer ?
#
loop_
_entity_poly.entity_id
_entity_poly.type
_entity_poly.pdbx_seq_one_letter_code
_entity_poly.pdbx_strand_id
1 'polypeptide(L)'
;MKKPLVIIKDHLLMPILATETRVHEIKKEIKTDTTNVVLNGLFLMLASYNESMKKEVVKYYLKYRPEKISDKTIIIDKMTLVNSEDFNLSESIIDDYLEKIKYWELSKLFYNLLSIEKPANENIIQKIVDRRNELIHKNLKINFKHKEILQDSIDELYLTNCLKEYEKYLIDIKTKVSTNFIAFSKLRALENLWHHTFQTPLCSNFSDYWYIDSEKDCISGCKHPEIVDNLSSSEKFMLGIWQSQVCGAKVDFPNMASLSKRTQNNLYLFLKLSNDLFFYS
;
A
#
# COMPACT_ATOMS: atom_id res chain seq x y z
N MET A 1 -23.99 1.05 -4.91
CA MET A 1 -23.36 2.02 -3.98
C MET A 1 -21.88 2.09 -4.29
N LYS A 2 -21.27 3.28 -4.24
CA LYS A 2 -19.81 3.41 -4.40
C LYS A 2 -19.14 2.88 -3.13
N LYS A 3 -18.12 2.02 -3.26
CA LYS A 3 -17.32 1.55 -2.12
C LYS A 3 -16.70 2.75 -1.38
N PRO A 4 -16.58 2.70 -0.04
CA PRO A 4 -15.95 3.77 0.71
C PRO A 4 -14.48 3.89 0.29
N LEU A 5 -13.98 5.11 0.27
CA LEU A 5 -12.56 5.38 0.00
C LEU A 5 -11.79 5.31 1.31
N VAL A 6 -10.97 4.26 1.46
CA VAL A 6 -10.29 3.90 2.72
C VAL A 6 -8.77 3.92 2.55
N ILE A 7 -8.29 4.71 1.60
CA ILE A 7 -6.85 4.94 1.41
C ILE A 7 -6.36 5.81 2.57
N ILE A 8 -5.28 5.39 3.22
CA ILE A 8 -4.56 6.12 4.26
C ILE A 8 -3.22 6.57 3.68
N LYS A 9 -2.93 7.86 3.81
CA LYS A 9 -1.68 8.49 3.36
C LYS A 9 -0.46 7.78 3.93
N ASP A 10 -0.46 7.50 5.22
CA ASP A 10 0.71 6.92 5.90
C ASP A 10 1.04 5.51 5.38
N HIS A 11 0.03 4.73 4.99
CA HIS A 11 0.24 3.42 4.36
C HIS A 11 0.84 3.53 2.94
N LEU A 12 0.52 4.60 2.19
CA LEU A 12 1.21 4.90 0.92
C LEU A 12 2.66 5.34 1.14
N LEU A 13 2.96 6.00 2.26
CA LEU A 13 4.29 6.48 2.59
C LEU A 13 5.18 5.38 3.19
N MET A 14 4.62 4.37 3.85
CA MET A 14 5.37 3.28 4.50
C MET A 14 6.42 2.62 3.59
N PRO A 15 6.11 2.17 2.35
CA PRO A 15 7.12 1.59 1.48
C PRO A 15 8.23 2.58 1.11
N ILE A 16 7.90 3.87 0.94
CA ILE A 16 8.87 4.92 0.62
C ILE A 16 9.83 5.13 1.79
N LEU A 17 9.31 5.22 3.02
CA LEU A 17 10.12 5.34 4.24
C LEU A 17 10.99 4.10 4.48
N ALA A 18 10.46 2.90 4.19
CA ALA A 18 11.23 1.67 4.26
C ALA A 18 12.40 1.70 3.28
N THR A 19 12.17 2.15 2.03
CA THR A 19 13.23 2.29 1.04
C THR A 19 14.26 3.35 1.41
N GLU A 20 13.84 4.51 1.96
CA GLU A 20 14.77 5.51 2.50
C GLU A 20 15.69 4.90 3.58
N THR A 21 15.11 4.11 4.50
CA THR A 21 15.87 3.39 5.53
C THR A 21 16.88 2.43 4.91
N ARG A 22 16.49 1.65 3.91
CA ARG A 22 17.39 0.72 3.20
C ARG A 22 18.50 1.43 2.43
N VAL A 23 18.21 2.57 1.80
CA VAL A 23 19.22 3.40 1.12
C VAL A 23 20.26 3.89 2.13
N HIS A 24 19.82 4.30 3.31
CA HIS A 24 20.71 4.74 4.38
C HIS A 24 21.56 3.59 4.96
N GLU A 25 21.00 2.38 5.08
CA GLU A 25 21.74 1.17 5.46
C GLU A 25 22.83 0.84 4.43
N ILE A 26 22.52 0.86 3.13
CA ILE A 26 23.51 0.64 2.06
C ILE A 26 24.65 1.66 2.18
N LYS A 27 24.31 2.93 2.40
CA LYS A 27 25.30 4.01 2.55
C LYS A 27 26.25 3.79 3.73
N LYS A 28 25.77 3.18 4.82
CA LYS A 28 26.59 2.83 5.99
C LYS A 28 27.52 1.63 5.74
N GLU A 29 27.13 0.72 4.86
CA GLU A 29 27.94 -0.45 4.55
C GLU A 29 29.05 -0.20 3.54
N ILE A 30 28.99 0.92 2.81
CA ILE A 30 30.12 1.37 1.99
C ILE A 30 31.23 1.85 2.93
N LYS A 31 32.25 1.02 3.11
CA LYS A 31 33.47 1.30 3.87
C LYS A 31 34.67 1.38 2.94
N THR A 32 35.73 2.06 3.37
CA THR A 32 37.05 1.93 2.76
C THR A 32 37.43 0.45 2.74
N ASP A 33 37.82 -0.07 1.57
CA ASP A 33 38.13 -1.49 1.28
C ASP A 33 36.93 -2.44 1.02
N THR A 34 35.77 -1.91 0.64
CA THR A 34 34.64 -2.75 0.21
C THR A 34 34.97 -3.49 -1.09
N THR A 35 34.82 -4.82 -1.10
CA THR A 35 35.10 -5.64 -2.30
C THR A 35 34.10 -5.34 -3.44
N ASN A 36 34.54 -5.52 -4.69
CA ASN A 36 33.67 -5.37 -5.88
C ASN A 36 32.43 -6.26 -5.83
N VAL A 37 32.52 -7.45 -5.22
CA VAL A 37 31.38 -8.36 -5.04
C VAL A 37 30.32 -7.72 -4.15
N VAL A 38 30.74 -7.11 -3.04
CA VAL A 38 29.83 -6.40 -2.12
C VAL A 38 29.25 -5.17 -2.81
N LEU A 39 30.06 -4.36 -3.49
CA LEU A 39 29.58 -3.18 -4.23
C LEU A 39 28.54 -3.55 -5.29
N ASN A 40 28.77 -4.62 -6.05
CA ASN A 40 27.80 -5.15 -6.99
C ASN A 40 26.50 -5.57 -6.29
N GLY A 41 26.59 -6.32 -5.19
CA GLY A 41 25.42 -6.75 -4.41
C GLY A 41 24.59 -5.58 -3.88
N LEU A 42 25.25 -4.58 -3.28
CA LEU A 42 24.60 -3.36 -2.79
C LEU A 42 23.92 -2.58 -3.92
N PHE A 43 24.56 -2.49 -5.09
CA PHE A 43 23.98 -1.85 -6.27
C PHE A 43 22.73 -2.59 -6.78
N LEU A 44 22.76 -3.92 -6.83
CA LEU A 44 21.59 -4.73 -7.21
C LEU A 44 20.43 -4.50 -6.23
N MET A 45 20.72 -4.51 -4.93
CA MET A 45 19.73 -4.27 -3.88
C MET A 45 19.10 -2.89 -3.99
N LEU A 46 19.90 -1.84 -4.24
CA LEU A 46 19.43 -0.47 -4.40
C LEU A 46 18.35 -0.34 -5.48
N ALA A 47 18.60 -0.92 -6.67
CA ALA A 47 17.62 -0.89 -7.76
C ALA A 47 16.36 -1.70 -7.42
N SER A 48 16.52 -2.89 -6.82
CA SER A 48 15.41 -3.77 -6.43
C SER A 48 14.51 -3.14 -5.36
N TYR A 49 15.07 -2.37 -4.42
CA TYR A 49 14.27 -1.69 -3.39
C TYR A 49 13.32 -0.64 -3.98
N ASN A 50 13.75 0.09 -5.01
CA ASN A 50 12.88 1.04 -5.71
C ASN A 50 11.75 0.34 -6.47
N GLU A 51 12.03 -0.79 -7.11
CA GLU A 51 11.01 -1.60 -7.79
C GLU A 51 9.97 -2.13 -6.82
N SER A 52 10.44 -2.71 -5.72
CA SER A 52 9.58 -3.21 -4.65
C SER A 52 8.73 -2.09 -4.05
N MET A 53 9.31 -0.92 -3.79
CA MET A 53 8.59 0.25 -3.30
C MET A 53 7.44 0.64 -4.22
N LYS A 54 7.71 0.80 -5.52
CA LYS A 54 6.67 1.15 -6.51
C LYS A 54 5.57 0.09 -6.55
N LYS A 55 5.95 -1.20 -6.51
CA LYS A 55 5.01 -2.33 -6.52
C LYS A 55 4.10 -2.31 -5.29
N GLU A 56 4.66 -2.16 -4.09
CA GLU A 56 3.89 -2.14 -2.84
C GLU A 56 2.94 -0.93 -2.75
N VAL A 57 3.40 0.25 -3.16
CA VAL A 57 2.52 1.44 -3.19
C VAL A 57 1.37 1.26 -4.19
N VAL A 58 1.66 0.75 -5.39
CA VAL A 58 0.62 0.49 -6.40
C VAL A 58 -0.33 -0.61 -5.92
N LYS A 59 0.18 -1.68 -5.31
CA LYS A 59 -0.62 -2.77 -4.74
C LYS A 59 -1.62 -2.24 -3.72
N TYR A 60 -1.13 -1.44 -2.75
CA TYR A 60 -1.97 -0.82 -1.74
C TYR A 60 -3.03 0.09 -2.38
N TYR A 61 -2.66 0.94 -3.34
CA TYR A 61 -3.61 1.80 -4.02
C TYR A 61 -4.70 1.00 -4.75
N LEU A 62 -4.31 -0.02 -5.53
CA LEU A 62 -5.22 -0.85 -6.31
C LEU A 62 -6.13 -1.72 -5.43
N LYS A 63 -5.72 -2.09 -4.21
CA LYS A 63 -6.58 -2.80 -3.25
C LYS A 63 -7.89 -2.03 -2.99
N TYR A 64 -7.81 -0.70 -2.94
CA TYR A 64 -8.97 0.18 -2.73
C TYR A 64 -9.55 0.75 -4.03
N ARG A 65 -8.80 0.68 -5.13
CA ARG A 65 -9.17 1.19 -6.46
C ARG A 65 -8.97 0.15 -7.58
N PRO A 66 -9.57 -1.05 -7.48
CA PRO A 66 -9.36 -2.11 -8.47
C PRO A 66 -9.89 -1.73 -9.86
N GLU A 67 -10.83 -0.77 -9.94
CA GLU A 67 -11.34 -0.24 -11.21
C GLU A 67 -10.28 0.48 -12.07
N LYS A 68 -9.10 0.75 -11.50
CA LYS A 68 -7.98 1.40 -12.18
C LYS A 68 -7.02 0.42 -12.87
N ILE A 69 -7.24 -0.89 -12.72
CA ILE A 69 -6.52 -1.91 -13.49
C ILE A 69 -6.89 -1.76 -14.98
N SER A 70 -5.88 -1.64 -15.84
CA SER A 70 -6.06 -1.40 -17.28
C SER A 70 -6.66 -2.58 -18.04
N ASP A 71 -6.46 -3.79 -17.51
CA ASP A 71 -6.87 -5.03 -18.16
C ASP A 71 -8.37 -5.26 -17.97
N LYS A 72 -9.12 -5.15 -19.06
CA LYS A 72 -10.59 -5.30 -19.07
C LYS A 72 -11.05 -6.74 -18.83
N THR A 73 -10.15 -7.72 -18.94
CA THR A 73 -10.44 -9.15 -18.82
C THR A 73 -9.38 -9.83 -17.99
N ILE A 74 -9.74 -10.15 -16.74
CA ILE A 74 -8.94 -10.99 -15.85
C ILE A 74 -9.52 -12.40 -15.97
N ILE A 75 -8.74 -13.33 -16.51
CA ILE A 75 -9.16 -14.73 -16.62
C ILE A 75 -8.93 -15.35 -15.25
N ILE A 76 -10.00 -15.56 -14.50
CA ILE A 76 -9.96 -16.28 -13.22
C ILE A 76 -10.29 -17.73 -13.50
N ASP A 77 -9.40 -18.64 -13.11
CA ASP A 77 -9.67 -20.06 -13.26
C ASP A 77 -10.74 -20.53 -12.24
N LYS A 78 -11.46 -21.61 -12.57
CA LYS A 78 -12.53 -22.13 -11.70
C LYS A 78 -12.01 -22.64 -10.36
N MET A 79 -10.80 -23.18 -10.29
CA MET A 79 -10.19 -23.65 -9.06
C MET A 79 -9.84 -22.47 -8.14
N THR A 80 -9.42 -21.34 -8.69
CA THR A 80 -9.18 -20.09 -7.96
C THR A 80 -10.49 -19.56 -7.39
N LEU A 81 -11.61 -19.60 -8.13
CA LEU A 81 -12.92 -19.23 -7.60
C LEU A 81 -13.44 -20.17 -6.51
N VAL A 82 -13.11 -21.46 -6.57
CA VAL A 82 -13.58 -22.48 -5.61
C VAL A 82 -12.68 -22.56 -4.37
N ASN A 83 -11.37 -22.32 -4.54
CA ASN A 83 -10.37 -22.40 -3.48
C ASN A 83 -10.12 -21.06 -2.79
N SER A 84 -10.43 -19.93 -3.43
CA SER A 84 -10.43 -18.65 -2.73
C SER A 84 -11.67 -18.61 -1.84
N GLU A 85 -11.46 -18.74 -0.53
CA GLU A 85 -12.36 -18.03 0.39
C GLU A 85 -12.31 -16.56 -0.06
N ASP A 86 -13.46 -15.98 -0.46
CA ASP A 86 -13.62 -14.71 -1.19
C ASP A 86 -12.77 -13.51 -0.71
N PHE A 87 -12.21 -13.59 0.49
CA PHE A 87 -11.46 -12.56 1.19
C PHE A 87 -10.23 -12.04 0.43
N ASN A 88 -9.42 -12.94 -0.15
CA ASN A 88 -8.11 -12.59 -0.72
C ASN A 88 -8.08 -12.58 -2.26
N LEU A 89 -9.18 -12.94 -2.92
CA LEU A 89 -9.24 -13.04 -4.38
C LEU A 89 -8.83 -11.73 -5.07
N SER A 90 -9.32 -10.59 -4.56
CA SER A 90 -8.94 -9.28 -5.10
C SER A 90 -7.45 -8.97 -4.97
N GLU A 91 -6.82 -9.40 -3.87
CA GLU A 91 -5.39 -9.15 -3.64
C GLU A 91 -4.54 -10.06 -4.53
N SER A 92 -4.91 -11.34 -4.66
CA SER A 92 -4.24 -12.28 -5.58
C SER A 92 -4.29 -11.81 -7.04
N ILE A 93 -5.43 -11.28 -7.48
CA ILE A 93 -5.58 -10.72 -8.83
C ILE A 93 -4.65 -9.51 -9.04
N ILE A 94 -4.54 -8.64 -8.03
CA ILE A 94 -3.64 -7.48 -8.09
C ILE A 94 -2.18 -7.95 -8.14
N ASP A 95 -1.82 -8.95 -7.35
CA ASP A 95 -0.47 -9.53 -7.34
C ASP A 95 -0.10 -10.13 -8.69
N ASP A 96 -0.96 -10.97 -9.25
CA ASP A 96 -0.79 -11.56 -10.59
C ASP A 96 -0.67 -10.49 -11.69
N TYR A 97 -1.44 -9.42 -11.59
CA TYR A 97 -1.37 -8.28 -12.51
C TYR A 97 -0.01 -7.60 -12.39
N LEU A 98 0.43 -7.26 -11.17
CA LEU A 98 1.68 -6.55 -10.93
C LEU A 98 2.93 -7.39 -11.24
N GLU A 99 2.86 -8.72 -11.14
CA GLU A 99 3.96 -9.61 -11.53
C GLU A 99 4.22 -9.66 -13.03
N LYS A 100 3.19 -9.45 -13.84
CA LYS A 100 3.28 -9.50 -15.32
C LYS A 100 3.76 -8.18 -15.93
N ILE A 101 3.75 -7.10 -15.16
CA ILE A 101 4.08 -5.75 -15.63
C ILE A 101 5.60 -5.56 -15.69
N LYS A 102 6.09 -5.01 -16.81
CA LYS A 102 7.50 -4.65 -16.95
C LYS A 102 7.82 -3.42 -16.10
N TYR A 103 9.08 -3.28 -15.65
CA TYR A 103 9.49 -2.13 -14.82
C TYR A 103 9.07 -0.76 -15.37
N TRP A 104 9.29 -0.50 -16.66
CA TRP A 104 8.94 0.79 -17.28
C TRP A 104 7.43 1.05 -17.32
N GLU A 105 6.62 -0.01 -17.38
CA GLU A 105 5.16 0.06 -17.28
C GLU A 105 4.75 0.31 -15.82
N LEU A 106 5.39 -0.37 -14.85
CA LEU A 106 5.17 -0.14 -13.42
C LEU A 106 5.48 1.30 -13.03
N SER A 107 6.59 1.86 -13.53
CA SER A 107 6.97 3.25 -13.26
C SER A 107 5.90 4.22 -13.80
N LYS A 108 5.44 4.02 -15.04
CA LYS A 108 4.34 4.82 -15.62
C LYS A 108 3.04 4.67 -14.82
N LEU A 109 2.68 3.44 -14.44
CA LEU A 109 1.49 3.12 -13.67
C LEU A 109 1.52 3.82 -12.31
N PHE A 110 2.65 3.77 -11.60
CA PHE A 110 2.85 4.42 -10.31
C PHE A 110 2.53 5.93 -10.36
N TYR A 111 3.14 6.67 -11.30
CA TYR A 111 2.88 8.11 -11.43
C TYR A 111 1.44 8.42 -11.83
N ASN A 112 0.88 7.63 -12.76
CA ASN A 112 -0.48 7.84 -13.25
C ASN A 112 -1.55 7.56 -12.18
N LEU A 113 -1.41 6.47 -11.43
CA LEU A 113 -2.37 6.10 -10.38
C LEU A 113 -2.37 7.10 -9.22
N LEU A 114 -1.18 7.53 -8.80
CA LEU A 114 -1.03 8.50 -7.72
C LEU A 114 -1.26 9.95 -8.17
N SER A 115 -1.38 10.18 -9.49
CA SER A 115 -1.52 11.50 -10.10
C SER A 115 -0.42 12.48 -9.66
N ILE A 116 0.82 11.98 -9.55
CA ILE A 116 1.99 12.78 -9.19
C ILE A 116 2.93 12.95 -10.38
N GLU A 117 3.59 14.09 -10.45
CA GLU A 117 4.59 14.36 -11.48
C GLU A 117 5.88 13.58 -11.25
N LYS A 118 6.53 13.17 -12.35
CA LYS A 118 7.82 12.49 -12.29
C LYS A 118 8.89 13.38 -11.63
N PRO A 119 9.78 12.83 -10.80
CA PRO A 119 10.92 13.57 -10.28
C PRO A 119 11.85 14.05 -11.39
N ALA A 120 12.52 15.18 -11.16
CA ALA A 120 13.44 15.78 -12.12
C ALA A 120 14.58 14.82 -12.52
N ASN A 121 14.99 13.94 -11.59
CA ASN A 121 16.03 12.95 -11.81
C ASN A 121 15.52 11.55 -12.18
N GLU A 122 14.24 11.37 -12.55
CA GLU A 122 13.68 10.05 -12.94
C GLU A 122 14.47 9.40 -14.09
N ASN A 123 14.94 10.20 -15.06
CA ASN A 123 15.78 9.68 -16.14
C ASN A 123 17.11 9.10 -15.63
N ILE A 124 17.64 9.61 -14.53
CA ILE A 124 18.86 9.08 -13.90
C ILE A 124 18.53 7.76 -13.18
N ILE A 125 17.41 7.70 -12.46
CA ILE A 125 16.93 6.47 -11.82
C ILE A 125 16.70 5.35 -12.84
N GLN A 126 16.11 5.68 -13.99
CA GLN A 126 15.94 4.72 -15.09
C GLN A 126 17.30 4.22 -15.60
N LYS A 127 18.29 5.09 -15.80
CA LYS A 127 19.64 4.69 -16.19
C LYS A 127 20.30 3.76 -15.17
N ILE A 128 20.07 3.98 -13.87
CA ILE A 128 20.59 3.10 -12.81
C ILE A 128 19.96 1.69 -12.92
N VAL A 129 18.65 1.63 -13.14
CA VAL A 129 17.90 0.38 -13.36
C VAL A 129 18.40 -0.36 -14.60
N ASP A 130 18.62 0.36 -15.70
CA ASP A 130 19.14 -0.20 -16.95
C ASP A 130 20.57 -0.73 -16.75
N ARG A 131 21.43 0.04 -16.06
CA ARG A 131 22.79 -0.38 -15.71
C ARG A 131 22.82 -1.63 -14.85
N ARG A 132 21.87 -1.79 -13.92
CA ARG A 132 21.71 -3.01 -13.13
C ARG A 132 21.35 -4.22 -13.98
N ASN A 133 20.47 -4.06 -14.97
CA ASN A 133 20.17 -5.14 -15.92
C ASN A 133 21.40 -5.49 -16.78
N GLU A 134 22.15 -4.50 -17.26
CA GLU A 134 23.41 -4.73 -17.97
C GLU A 134 24.44 -5.49 -17.14
N LEU A 135 24.63 -5.10 -15.88
CA LEU A 135 25.58 -5.73 -14.97
C LEU A 135 25.26 -7.23 -14.80
N ILE A 136 23.99 -7.56 -14.57
CA ILE A 136 23.51 -8.95 -14.48
C ILE A 136 23.79 -9.69 -15.79
N HIS A 137 23.39 -9.12 -16.93
CA HIS A 137 23.52 -9.80 -18.22
C HIS A 137 24.97 -9.95 -18.68
N LYS A 138 25.84 -8.97 -18.44
CA LYS A 138 27.26 -9.03 -18.83
C LYS A 138 28.02 -10.05 -17.97
N ASN A 139 27.79 -10.06 -16.66
CA ASN A 139 28.46 -11.00 -15.75
C ASN A 139 27.98 -12.46 -15.91
N LEU A 140 26.92 -12.70 -16.69
CA LEU A 140 26.46 -14.03 -17.09
C LEU A 140 26.90 -14.44 -18.50
N LYS A 141 27.54 -13.53 -19.28
CA LYS A 141 27.99 -13.84 -20.65
C LYS A 141 29.35 -14.54 -20.64
N ILE A 142 29.35 -15.76 -21.17
CA ILE A 142 30.55 -16.56 -21.40
C ILE A 142 31.07 -16.27 -22.81
N ASN A 143 32.31 -15.79 -22.91
CA ASN A 143 33.02 -15.68 -24.18
C ASN A 143 33.66 -17.03 -24.53
N PHE A 144 32.90 -17.91 -25.19
CA PHE A 144 33.37 -19.25 -25.57
C PHE A 144 34.65 -19.24 -26.42
N LYS A 145 34.90 -18.18 -27.20
CA LYS A 145 36.08 -18.04 -28.05
C LYS A 145 37.36 -17.81 -27.23
N HIS A 146 37.24 -17.12 -26.09
CA HIS A 146 38.37 -16.79 -25.22
C HIS A 146 38.35 -17.56 -23.89
N LYS A 147 37.32 -18.41 -23.66
CA LYS A 147 37.07 -19.13 -22.39
C LYS A 147 37.06 -18.22 -21.15
N GLU A 148 36.62 -16.99 -21.32
CA GLU A 148 36.58 -15.97 -20.27
C GLU A 148 35.16 -15.48 -20.02
N ILE A 149 34.89 -15.06 -18.78
CA ILE A 149 33.66 -14.36 -18.42
C ILE A 149 33.95 -12.86 -18.51
N LEU A 150 33.11 -12.14 -19.24
CA LEU A 150 33.20 -10.67 -19.24
C LEU A 150 32.77 -10.18 -17.85
N GLN A 151 33.72 -9.64 -17.09
CA GLN A 151 33.45 -9.06 -15.78
C GLN A 151 33.26 -7.54 -15.90
N ASP A 152 32.08 -7.08 -15.51
CA ASP A 152 31.75 -5.69 -15.29
C ASP A 152 31.52 -5.47 -13.79
N SER A 153 31.94 -4.33 -13.27
CA SER A 153 31.89 -4.05 -11.83
C SER A 153 31.42 -2.62 -11.55
N ILE A 154 30.81 -2.47 -10.38
CA ILE A 154 30.44 -1.17 -9.84
C ILE A 154 31.55 -0.70 -8.91
N ASP A 155 32.05 0.51 -9.17
CA ASP A 155 32.97 1.19 -8.27
C ASP A 155 32.21 1.95 -7.17
N GLU A 156 32.93 2.26 -6.10
CA GLU A 156 32.39 2.96 -4.92
C GLU A 156 31.84 4.35 -5.26
N LEU A 157 32.51 5.08 -6.15
CA LEU A 157 32.12 6.44 -6.53
C LEU A 157 30.78 6.44 -7.27
N TYR A 158 30.60 5.49 -8.19
CA TYR A 158 29.38 5.31 -8.94
C TYR A 158 28.23 4.93 -8.01
N LEU A 159 28.42 3.95 -7.11
CA LEU A 159 27.40 3.56 -6.15
C LEU A 159 27.02 4.73 -5.23
N THR A 160 28.00 5.48 -4.74
CA THR A 160 27.78 6.67 -3.91
C THR A 160 26.97 7.73 -4.64
N ASN A 161 27.24 7.95 -5.93
CA ASN A 161 26.44 8.87 -6.75
C ASN A 161 25.02 8.34 -6.97
N CYS A 162 24.84 7.04 -7.20
CA CYS A 162 23.52 6.43 -7.30
C CYS A 162 22.70 6.63 -6.02
N LEU A 163 23.30 6.43 -4.85
CA LEU A 163 22.64 6.65 -3.55
C LEU A 163 22.16 8.09 -3.39
N LYS A 164 22.99 9.08 -3.75
CA LYS A 164 22.60 10.50 -3.69
C LYS A 164 21.41 10.81 -4.60
N GLU A 165 21.37 10.21 -5.79
CA GLU A 165 20.25 10.38 -6.71
C GLU A 165 18.98 9.70 -6.19
N TYR A 166 19.09 8.53 -5.56
CA TYR A 166 17.98 7.89 -4.87
C TYR A 166 17.46 8.68 -3.68
N GLU A 167 18.33 9.26 -2.85
CA GLU A 167 17.92 10.12 -1.74
C GLU A 167 17.08 11.31 -2.23
N LYS A 168 17.55 12.03 -3.26
CA LYS A 168 16.80 13.14 -3.89
C LYS A 168 15.44 12.68 -4.44
N TYR A 169 15.45 11.55 -5.13
CA TYR A 169 14.28 10.95 -5.75
C TYR A 169 13.22 10.56 -4.71
N LEU A 170 13.62 9.92 -3.61
CA LEU A 170 12.72 9.50 -2.53
C LEU A 170 12.13 10.70 -1.79
N ILE A 171 12.93 11.73 -1.51
CA ILE A 171 12.44 12.96 -0.87
C ILE A 171 11.37 13.64 -1.74
N ASP A 172 11.59 13.74 -3.05
CA ASP A 172 10.63 14.35 -3.97
C ASP A 172 9.33 13.54 -4.04
N ILE A 173 9.42 12.22 -4.21
CA ILE A 173 8.23 11.34 -4.22
C ILE A 173 7.47 11.40 -2.91
N LYS A 174 8.18 11.30 -1.78
CA LYS A 174 7.57 11.39 -0.44
C LYS A 174 6.79 12.69 -0.29
N THR A 175 7.38 13.81 -0.72
CA THR A 175 6.73 15.12 -0.68
C THR A 175 5.48 15.14 -1.56
N LYS A 176 5.59 14.72 -2.82
CA LYS A 176 4.48 14.71 -3.77
C LYS A 176 3.33 13.80 -3.32
N VAL A 177 3.63 12.59 -2.83
CA VAL A 177 2.62 11.67 -2.29
C VAL A 177 1.98 12.26 -1.03
N SER A 178 2.78 12.81 -0.12
CA SER A 178 2.25 13.44 1.11
C SER A 178 1.31 14.61 0.79
N THR A 179 1.65 15.46 -0.18
CA THR A 179 0.81 16.58 -0.62
C THR A 179 -0.46 16.11 -1.33
N ASN A 180 -0.37 15.20 -2.30
CA ASN A 180 -1.55 14.70 -3.02
C ASN A 180 -2.55 13.97 -2.11
N PHE A 181 -2.04 13.29 -1.07
CA PHE A 181 -2.84 12.50 -0.16
C PHE A 181 -3.00 13.15 1.21
N ILE A 182 -2.77 14.47 1.35
CA ILE A 182 -2.83 15.17 2.64
C ILE A 182 -4.18 14.99 3.35
N ALA A 183 -5.24 14.89 2.56
CA ALA A 183 -6.60 14.79 3.05
C ALA A 183 -7.04 13.34 3.33
N PHE A 184 -6.15 12.35 3.16
CA PHE A 184 -6.42 10.91 3.33
C PHE A 184 -5.91 10.41 4.68
N SER A 185 -6.50 10.95 5.74
CA SER A 185 -6.19 10.57 7.12
C SER A 185 -6.95 9.29 7.53
N LYS A 186 -6.48 8.61 8.57
CA LYS A 186 -7.13 7.45 9.19
C LYS A 186 -8.52 7.82 9.70
N LEU A 187 -8.69 8.97 10.36
CA LEU A 187 -10.00 9.46 10.79
C LEU A 187 -10.96 9.63 9.62
N ARG A 188 -10.50 10.20 8.51
CA ARG A 188 -11.36 10.37 7.33
C ARG A 188 -11.73 9.03 6.69
N ALA A 189 -10.81 8.07 6.69
CA ALA A 189 -11.09 6.72 6.21
C ALA A 189 -12.16 6.03 7.09
N LEU A 190 -12.07 6.19 8.41
CA LEU A 190 -13.06 5.70 9.38
C LEU A 190 -14.42 6.39 9.23
N GLU A 191 -14.44 7.70 9.05
CA GLU A 191 -15.67 8.48 8.82
C GLU A 191 -16.35 8.06 7.51
N ASN A 192 -15.59 7.89 6.42
CA ASN A 192 -16.12 7.37 5.16
C ASN A 192 -16.71 5.96 5.32
N LEU A 193 -16.07 5.09 6.10
CA LEU A 193 -16.56 3.75 6.38
C LEU A 193 -17.82 3.79 7.27
N TRP A 194 -17.88 4.72 8.22
CA TRP A 194 -19.03 4.96 9.07
C TRP A 194 -20.25 5.37 8.24
N HIS A 195 -20.14 6.39 7.38
CA HIS A 195 -21.25 6.84 6.52
C HIS A 195 -21.64 5.82 5.44
N HIS A 196 -20.74 4.91 5.09
CA HIS A 196 -21.10 3.76 4.27
C HIS A 196 -21.92 2.73 5.07
N THR A 197 -21.55 2.51 6.34
CA THR A 197 -22.20 1.55 7.24
C THR A 197 -23.58 2.02 7.67
N PHE A 198 -23.69 3.28 8.11
CA PHE A 198 -24.90 3.92 8.60
C PHE A 198 -25.36 5.00 7.62
N GLN A 199 -26.62 4.93 7.20
CA GLN A 199 -27.24 5.92 6.30
C GLN A 199 -28.46 6.60 6.91
N THR A 200 -28.77 6.29 8.16
CA THR A 200 -29.89 6.89 8.86
C THR A 200 -29.47 8.24 9.46
N PRO A 201 -30.42 9.19 9.57
CA PRO A 201 -30.14 10.50 10.17
C PRO A 201 -29.61 10.41 11.60
N LEU A 202 -29.99 9.37 12.36
CA LEU A 202 -29.56 9.18 13.75
C LEU A 202 -28.05 8.94 13.88
N CYS A 203 -27.41 8.43 12.83
CA CYS A 203 -25.97 8.18 12.77
C CYS A 203 -25.26 9.12 11.80
N SER A 204 -25.86 10.26 11.45
CA SER A 204 -25.30 11.17 10.45
C SER A 204 -23.98 11.82 10.88
N ASN A 205 -23.74 11.95 12.19
CA ASN A 205 -22.57 12.64 12.72
C ASN A 205 -21.64 11.62 13.39
N PHE A 206 -20.46 11.43 12.81
CA PHE A 206 -19.45 10.53 13.34
C PHE A 206 -19.01 10.94 14.77
N SER A 207 -18.83 12.24 15.01
CA SER A 207 -18.38 12.79 16.30
C SER A 207 -19.34 12.56 17.47
N ASP A 208 -20.61 12.23 17.22
CA ASP A 208 -21.59 12.01 18.28
C ASP A 208 -21.33 10.68 19.01
N TYR A 209 -20.65 9.74 18.34
CA TYR A 209 -20.39 8.38 18.82
C TYR A 209 -18.96 8.16 19.30
N TRP A 210 -18.02 9.06 18.96
CA TRP A 210 -16.60 8.86 19.18
C TRP A 210 -15.93 10.07 19.83
N TYR A 211 -14.96 9.80 20.72
CA TYR A 211 -13.97 10.80 21.12
C TYR A 211 -12.85 10.82 20.07
N ILE A 212 -12.65 11.95 19.42
CA ILE A 212 -11.72 12.10 18.30
C ILE A 212 -10.47 12.81 18.80
N ASP A 213 -9.30 12.21 18.56
CA ASP A 213 -8.00 12.84 18.75
C ASP A 213 -7.46 13.22 17.35
N SER A 214 -7.70 14.46 16.96
CA SER A 214 -7.28 14.98 15.65
C SER A 214 -5.75 15.11 15.52
N GLU A 215 -5.02 15.21 16.64
CA GLU A 215 -3.55 15.32 16.61
C GLU A 215 -2.91 13.96 16.33
N LYS A 216 -3.46 12.89 16.90
CA LYS A 216 -3.00 11.51 16.66
C LYS A 216 -3.71 10.79 15.51
N ASP A 217 -4.62 11.47 14.82
CA ASP A 217 -5.44 10.92 13.74
C ASP A 217 -6.14 9.60 14.13
N CYS A 218 -6.73 9.57 15.34
CA CYS A 218 -7.33 8.36 15.88
C CYS A 218 -8.60 8.60 16.71
N ILE A 219 -9.34 7.51 16.96
CA ILE A 219 -10.44 7.51 17.94
C ILE A 219 -9.85 7.18 19.30
N SER A 220 -10.04 8.06 20.28
CA SER A 220 -9.53 7.91 21.65
C SER A 220 -10.52 7.21 22.59
N GLY A 221 -11.79 7.07 22.18
CA GLY A 221 -12.78 6.33 22.95
C GLY A 221 -14.20 6.38 22.38
N CYS A 222 -15.09 5.65 23.03
CA CYS A 222 -16.50 5.51 22.68
C CYS A 222 -17.38 6.46 23.50
N LYS A 223 -18.39 7.05 22.85
CA LYS A 223 -19.49 7.76 23.52
C LYS A 223 -20.74 6.88 23.56
N HIS A 224 -21.60 7.14 24.53
CA HIS A 224 -22.91 6.51 24.66
C HIS A 224 -24.01 7.58 24.61
N PRO A 225 -24.30 8.15 23.42
CA PRO A 225 -25.35 9.15 23.30
C PRO A 225 -26.73 8.51 23.49
N GLU A 226 -27.67 9.26 24.06
CA GLU A 226 -29.06 8.81 24.31
C GLU A 226 -29.78 8.40 23.00
N ILE A 227 -29.33 8.89 21.86
CA ILE A 227 -29.84 8.55 20.52
C ILE A 227 -29.70 7.05 20.22
N VAL A 228 -28.75 6.34 20.86
CA VAL A 228 -28.52 4.90 20.67
C VAL A 228 -29.77 4.09 20.97
N ASP A 229 -30.58 4.50 21.95
CA ASP A 229 -31.78 3.76 22.33
C ASP A 229 -32.84 3.73 21.24
N ASN A 230 -32.82 4.73 20.34
CA ASN A 230 -33.74 4.87 19.22
C ASN A 230 -33.26 4.15 17.94
N LEU A 231 -32.07 3.55 17.95
CA LEU A 231 -31.56 2.78 16.81
C LEU A 231 -32.31 1.45 16.65
N SER A 232 -32.47 1.01 15.40
CA SER A 232 -33.01 -0.34 15.11
C SER A 232 -32.09 -1.44 15.64
N SER A 233 -32.60 -2.65 15.85
CA SER A 233 -31.79 -3.79 16.33
C SER A 233 -30.58 -4.08 15.44
N SER A 234 -30.71 -3.93 14.12
CA SER A 234 -29.58 -4.09 13.19
C SER A 234 -28.53 -2.99 13.30
N GLU A 235 -28.96 -1.75 13.56
CA GLU A 235 -28.04 -0.63 13.75
C GLU A 235 -27.34 -0.70 15.09
N LYS A 236 -28.07 -1.07 16.16
CA LYS A 236 -27.47 -1.37 17.48
C LYS A 236 -26.42 -2.46 17.38
N PHE A 237 -26.70 -3.53 16.62
CA PHE A 237 -25.72 -4.58 16.37
C PHE A 237 -24.49 -4.07 15.62
N MET A 238 -24.67 -3.35 14.49
CA MET A 238 -23.54 -2.77 13.75
C MET A 238 -22.73 -1.80 14.62
N LEU A 239 -23.39 -0.98 15.43
CA LEU A 239 -22.73 -0.07 16.37
C LEU A 239 -21.95 -0.84 17.44
N GLY A 240 -22.52 -1.92 17.97
CA GLY A 240 -21.84 -2.81 18.91
C GLY A 240 -20.56 -3.40 18.30
N ILE A 241 -20.61 -3.85 17.03
CA ILE A 241 -19.43 -4.32 16.31
C ILE A 241 -18.36 -3.23 16.20
N TRP A 242 -18.74 -1.99 15.83
CA TRP A 242 -17.83 -0.85 15.81
C TRP A 242 -17.20 -0.59 17.18
N GLN A 243 -18.02 -0.49 18.24
CA GLN A 243 -17.55 -0.25 19.61
C GLN A 243 -16.65 -1.39 20.12
N SER A 244 -16.87 -2.61 19.65
CA SER A 244 -16.01 -3.75 19.96
C SER A 244 -14.63 -3.61 19.35
N GLN A 245 -14.55 -3.24 18.07
CA GLN A 245 -13.26 -3.04 17.39
C GLN A 245 -12.50 -1.82 17.92
N VAL A 246 -13.21 -0.75 18.29
CA VAL A 246 -12.57 0.51 18.73
C VAL A 246 -12.25 0.51 20.23
N CYS A 247 -13.15 -0.01 21.07
CA CYS A 247 -13.07 0.12 22.53
C CYS A 247 -13.13 -1.22 23.28
N GLY A 248 -13.14 -2.36 22.58
CA GLY A 248 -13.22 -3.68 23.22
C GLY A 248 -14.59 -3.97 23.87
N ALA A 249 -15.65 -3.26 23.47
CA ALA A 249 -17.00 -3.51 23.97
C ALA A 249 -17.49 -4.93 23.61
N LYS A 250 -18.32 -5.51 24.49
CA LYS A 250 -19.01 -6.77 24.20
C LYS A 250 -20.10 -6.54 23.16
N VAL A 251 -20.22 -7.48 22.23
CA VAL A 251 -21.27 -7.46 21.20
C VAL A 251 -22.28 -8.54 21.51
N ASP A 252 -23.54 -8.16 21.66
CA ASP A 252 -24.63 -9.11 21.65
C ASP A 252 -24.89 -9.52 20.21
N PHE A 253 -24.52 -10.75 19.85
CA PHE A 253 -24.67 -11.27 18.50
C PHE A 253 -26.11 -11.73 18.25
N PRO A 254 -26.89 -11.03 17.39
CA PRO A 254 -28.15 -11.56 16.90
C PRO A 254 -27.86 -12.69 15.90
N ASN A 255 -28.89 -13.50 15.62
CA ASN A 255 -28.81 -14.48 14.55
C ASN A 255 -28.47 -13.80 13.21
N MET A 256 -27.35 -14.17 12.57
CA MET A 256 -26.93 -13.57 11.29
C MET A 256 -28.00 -13.69 10.19
N ALA A 257 -28.85 -14.72 10.26
CA ALA A 257 -29.98 -14.92 9.34
C ALA A 257 -31.08 -13.86 9.48
N SER A 258 -31.18 -13.17 10.62
CA SER A 258 -32.15 -12.08 10.81
C SER A 258 -31.65 -10.73 10.30
N LEU A 259 -30.39 -10.63 9.89
CA LEU A 259 -29.84 -9.42 9.28
C LEU A 259 -30.28 -9.31 7.82
N SER A 260 -30.60 -8.08 7.39
CA SER A 260 -30.84 -7.83 5.97
C SER A 260 -29.59 -8.14 5.16
N LYS A 261 -29.75 -8.60 3.91
CA LYS A 261 -28.62 -8.82 2.97
C LYS A 261 -27.69 -7.60 2.87
N ARG A 262 -28.26 -6.40 2.98
CA ARG A 262 -27.51 -5.15 2.99
C ARG A 262 -26.64 -5.01 4.25
N THR A 263 -27.20 -5.28 5.44
CA THR A 263 -26.46 -5.24 6.71
C THR A 263 -25.35 -6.29 6.71
N GLN A 264 -25.62 -7.49 6.20
CA GLN A 264 -24.61 -8.54 6.04
C GLN A 264 -23.45 -8.09 5.13
N ASN A 265 -23.75 -7.48 3.98
CA ASN A 265 -22.73 -6.95 3.08
C ASN A 265 -21.92 -5.81 3.73
N ASN A 266 -22.58 -4.92 4.47
CA ASN A 266 -21.91 -3.84 5.20
C ASN A 266 -21.01 -4.38 6.31
N LEU A 267 -21.46 -5.39 7.05
CA LEU A 267 -20.67 -6.07 8.07
C LEU A 267 -19.44 -6.75 7.44
N TYR A 268 -19.64 -7.50 6.35
CA TYR A 268 -18.55 -8.14 5.62
C TYR A 268 -17.49 -7.13 5.18
N LEU A 269 -17.93 -6.01 4.58
CA LEU A 269 -17.03 -4.94 4.16
C LEU A 269 -16.33 -4.27 5.35
N PHE A 270 -17.07 -3.99 6.44
CA PHE A 270 -16.52 -3.41 7.66
C PHE A 270 -15.42 -4.31 8.23
N LEU A 271 -15.68 -5.61 8.41
CA LEU A 271 -14.72 -6.56 8.95
C LEU A 271 -13.47 -6.71 8.07
N LYS A 272 -13.65 -6.66 6.74
CA LYS A 272 -12.52 -6.68 5.79
C LYS A 272 -11.62 -5.45 5.97
N LEU A 273 -12.22 -4.27 6.13
CA LEU A 273 -11.50 -3.00 6.21
C LEU A 273 -11.01 -2.68 7.63
N SER A 274 -11.67 -3.20 8.66
CA SER A 274 -11.35 -2.96 10.06
C SER A 274 -9.97 -3.52 10.41
N ASN A 275 -9.59 -4.66 9.82
CA ASN A 275 -8.25 -5.21 9.98
C ASN A 275 -7.17 -4.22 9.52
N ASP A 276 -7.36 -3.59 8.37
CA ASP A 276 -6.42 -2.61 7.84
C ASP A 276 -6.43 -1.28 8.62
N LEU A 277 -7.57 -0.91 9.22
CA LEU A 277 -7.74 0.38 9.90
C LEU A 277 -7.38 0.36 11.39
N PHE A 278 -7.73 -0.70 12.13
CA PHE A 278 -7.61 -0.73 13.59
C PHE A 278 -6.37 -1.49 14.08
N PHE A 279 -5.88 -2.50 13.35
CA PHE A 279 -4.79 -3.36 13.83
C PHE A 279 -3.37 -2.86 13.50
N TYR A 280 -3.21 -1.90 12.60
CA TYR A 280 -1.91 -1.27 12.29
C TYR A 280 -1.65 0.03 13.09
N SER A 281 -2.20 0.11 14.31
CA SER A 281 -2.01 1.24 15.23
C SER A 281 -0.77 1.06 16.09
#